data_AF-A0AAD8Y2N1-F1
#
_entry.id   AF-A0AAD8Y2N1-F1
#
_cell.length_a   1.000
_cell.length_b   1.000
_cell.length_c   1.000
_cell.angle_alpha   90.00
_cell.angle_beta   90.00
_cell.angle_gamma   90.00
#
_symmetry.space_group_name_H-M   'P 1'
#
loop_
_entity.id
_entity.type
_entity.pdbx_description
1 polymer ?
#
loop_
_entity_poly.entity_id
_entity_poly.type
_entity_poly.pdbx_seq_one_letter_code
_entity_poly.pdbx_strand_id
1 'polypeptide(L)'
;MTSIRAIESKAFSDCLQLTDVELPKGVERIEQFAFYYCPSLRRIAIPLKADLFQLGSMDHRFTIFDACDDLTTVDLVGDEWIHKTISSLLLERWRNVMNQKIDYINQTLPNTIPSEKADEIQYWIRSVIDKLEHYKVEHNRLLKEDMTQLELALWKAKLDEKEEDSQLKLQAKRAKVDVESMRREKRIMSGASIVVKNVLPFLKLG
;
A
#
# COMPACT_ATOMS: atom_id res chain seq x y z
N MET A 1 -13.21 -20.06 13.91
CA MET A 1 -11.77 -20.35 14.02
C MET A 1 -11.19 -19.45 15.09
N THR A 2 -10.49 -20.01 16.07
CA THR A 2 -9.84 -19.25 17.14
C THR A 2 -8.63 -18.52 16.58
N SER A 3 -8.74 -17.20 16.46
CA SER A 3 -7.62 -16.35 16.05
C SER A 3 -6.65 -16.22 17.21
N ILE A 4 -5.42 -16.68 17.05
CA ILE A 4 -4.33 -16.39 17.99
C ILE A 4 -4.05 -14.90 17.89
N ARG A 5 -4.21 -14.17 19.00
CA ARG A 5 -3.98 -12.71 19.06
C ARG A 5 -2.65 -12.36 19.73
N ALA A 6 -2.10 -13.25 20.53
CA ALA A 6 -0.90 -12.98 21.29
C ALA A 6 0.00 -14.21 21.34
N ILE A 7 1.31 -13.96 21.34
CA ILE A 7 2.31 -14.94 21.74
C ILE A 7 2.76 -14.52 23.14
N GLU A 8 2.41 -15.33 24.11
CA GLU A 8 2.68 -15.06 25.53
C GLU A 8 4.17 -15.16 25.85
N SER A 9 4.55 -14.58 26.99
CA SER A 9 5.93 -14.62 27.46
C SER A 9 6.45 -16.05 27.54
N LYS A 10 7.66 -16.28 27.03
CA LYS A 10 8.35 -17.59 27.01
C LYS A 10 7.64 -18.70 26.24
N ALA A 11 6.64 -18.41 25.40
CA ALA A 11 5.88 -19.42 24.66
C ALA A 11 6.75 -20.40 23.85
N PHE A 12 7.87 -19.94 23.29
CA PHE A 12 8.85 -20.73 22.57
C PHE A 12 10.26 -20.64 23.20
N SER A 13 10.35 -20.30 24.49
CA SER A 13 11.64 -20.26 25.18
C SER A 13 12.35 -21.61 25.09
N ASP A 14 13.67 -21.58 24.90
CA ASP A 14 14.55 -22.76 24.89
C ASP A 14 14.23 -23.78 23.78
N CYS A 15 13.56 -23.35 22.70
CA CYS A 15 13.27 -24.19 21.55
C CYS A 15 14.51 -24.37 20.66
N LEU A 16 15.42 -25.26 21.08
CA LEU A 16 16.74 -25.47 20.46
C LEU A 16 16.70 -25.94 18.99
N GLN A 17 15.58 -26.53 18.56
CA GLN A 17 15.40 -27.08 17.22
C GLN A 17 14.49 -26.21 16.33
N LEU A 18 13.96 -25.09 16.85
CA LEU A 18 13.09 -24.21 16.08
C LEU A 18 13.92 -23.46 15.06
N THR A 19 13.76 -23.76 13.77
CA THR A 19 14.52 -23.12 12.68
C THR A 19 13.75 -22.01 12.00
N ASP A 20 12.44 -22.16 11.89
CA ASP A 20 11.57 -21.31 11.10
C ASP A 20 10.27 -21.07 11.84
N VAL A 21 9.84 -19.81 11.88
CA VAL A 21 8.58 -19.40 12.51
C VAL A 21 7.76 -18.60 11.52
N GLU A 22 6.49 -19.00 11.33
CA GLU A 22 5.51 -18.22 10.59
C GLU A 22 4.39 -17.78 11.52
N LEU A 23 4.29 -16.48 11.73
CA LEU A 23 3.29 -15.92 12.64
C LEU A 23 1.93 -15.78 11.96
N PRO A 24 0.83 -16.20 12.60
CA PRO A 24 -0.50 -15.96 12.07
C PRO A 24 -0.79 -14.46 11.91
N LYS A 25 -1.52 -14.09 10.85
CA LYS A 25 -1.98 -12.70 10.58
C LYS A 25 -2.74 -12.07 11.75
N GLY A 26 -3.44 -12.90 12.51
CA GLY A 26 -4.21 -12.52 13.69
C GLY A 26 -3.36 -12.07 14.88
N VAL A 27 -2.06 -12.36 14.91
CA VAL A 27 -1.17 -12.01 16.03
C VAL A 27 -1.02 -10.49 16.11
N GLU A 28 -1.46 -9.91 17.21
CA GLU A 28 -1.41 -8.49 17.52
C GLU A 28 -0.20 -8.15 18.37
N ARG A 29 0.26 -9.07 19.23
CA ARG A 29 1.36 -8.83 20.17
C ARG A 29 2.23 -10.06 20.41
N ILE A 30 3.50 -9.82 20.66
CA ILE A 30 4.51 -10.79 21.08
C ILE A 30 5.14 -10.26 22.35
N GLU A 31 4.98 -11.01 23.42
CA GLU A 31 5.46 -10.62 24.74
C GLU A 31 6.96 -10.88 24.89
N GLN A 32 7.56 -10.29 25.93
CA GLN A 32 8.97 -10.45 26.24
C GLN A 32 9.34 -11.93 26.37
N PHE A 33 10.57 -12.28 25.95
CA PHE A 33 11.12 -13.64 26.01
C PHE A 33 10.38 -14.70 25.19
N ALA A 34 9.43 -14.33 24.32
CA ALA A 34 8.65 -15.31 23.57
C ALA A 34 9.51 -16.31 22.78
N PHE A 35 10.68 -15.90 22.26
CA PHE A 35 11.66 -16.76 21.56
C PHE A 35 13.03 -16.74 22.26
N TYR A 36 13.06 -16.56 23.58
CA TYR A 36 14.31 -16.56 24.34
C TYR A 36 15.08 -17.87 24.13
N TYR A 37 16.40 -17.78 23.92
CA TYR A 37 17.29 -18.94 23.81
C TYR A 37 16.87 -19.95 22.73
N CYS A 38 16.57 -19.44 21.53
CA CYS A 38 16.30 -20.24 20.33
C CYS A 38 17.47 -20.14 19.34
N PRO A 39 18.63 -20.78 19.61
CA PRO A 39 19.86 -20.56 18.84
C PRO A 39 19.77 -21.01 17.38
N SER A 40 18.88 -21.95 17.06
CA SER A 40 18.69 -22.48 15.70
C SER A 40 17.68 -21.67 14.87
N LEU A 41 17.01 -20.68 15.45
CA LEU A 41 15.99 -19.90 14.75
C LEU A 41 16.63 -19.04 13.68
N ARG A 42 16.47 -19.41 12.42
CA ARG A 42 17.07 -18.73 11.25
C ARG A 42 16.18 -17.67 10.65
N ARG A 43 14.88 -17.98 10.59
CA ARG A 43 13.89 -17.20 9.87
C ARG A 43 12.65 -16.96 10.73
N ILE A 44 12.18 -15.73 10.72
CA ILE A 44 10.84 -15.41 11.20
C ILE A 44 10.02 -14.64 10.17
N ALA A 45 8.80 -15.10 9.91
CA ALA A 45 7.83 -14.39 9.12
C ALA A 45 6.83 -13.71 10.06
N ILE A 46 6.69 -12.39 9.96
CA ILE A 46 5.86 -11.59 10.87
C ILE A 46 4.79 -10.76 10.14
N PRO A 47 3.62 -10.51 10.75
CA PRO A 47 2.64 -9.57 10.22
C PRO A 47 3.14 -8.13 10.36
N LEU A 48 2.81 -7.26 9.39
CA LEU A 48 3.21 -5.86 9.41
C LEU A 48 2.36 -5.03 10.39
N LYS A 49 2.74 -5.02 11.68
CA LYS A 49 2.03 -4.27 12.74
C LYS A 49 2.99 -3.43 13.59
N ALA A 50 2.67 -2.14 13.73
CA ALA A 50 3.55 -1.16 14.39
C ALA A 50 3.81 -1.44 15.87
N ASP A 51 2.93 -2.20 16.54
CA ASP A 51 3.01 -2.52 17.97
C ASP A 51 3.14 -4.03 18.22
N LEU A 52 3.72 -4.76 17.25
CA LEU A 52 3.84 -6.21 17.32
C LEU A 52 4.70 -6.68 18.50
N PHE A 53 5.81 -5.99 18.77
CA PHE A 53 6.71 -6.37 19.85
C PHE A 53 6.43 -5.55 21.10
N GLN A 54 6.12 -6.23 22.20
CA GLN A 54 5.99 -5.58 23.50
C GLN A 54 7.37 -5.37 24.13
N LEU A 55 8.06 -4.35 23.65
CA LEU A 55 9.32 -3.88 24.19
C LEU A 55 9.04 -3.17 25.52
N GLY A 56 9.04 -3.92 26.62
CA GLY A 56 8.81 -3.38 27.96
C GLY A 56 9.87 -2.35 28.36
N SER A 57 9.42 -1.29 29.04
CA SER A 57 10.25 -0.15 29.44
C SER A 57 11.20 -0.49 30.61
N MET A 58 12.42 0.03 30.54
CA MET A 58 13.50 0.13 31.55
C MET A 58 14.53 -1.01 31.70
N ASP A 59 14.30 -2.25 31.26
CA ASP A 59 15.33 -3.31 31.35
C ASP A 59 15.56 -3.99 30.00
N HIS A 60 16.48 -3.44 29.20
CA HIS A 60 16.89 -3.97 27.89
C HIS A 60 17.79 -5.22 27.98
N ARG A 61 17.99 -5.80 29.17
CA ARG A 61 18.91 -6.93 29.34
C ARG A 61 18.47 -8.19 28.59
N PHE A 62 17.18 -8.31 28.28
CA PHE A 62 16.64 -9.45 27.56
C PHE A 62 15.47 -9.05 26.69
N THR A 63 15.52 -9.43 25.42
CA THR A 63 14.48 -9.11 24.44
C THR A 63 13.81 -10.38 23.90
N ILE A 64 12.94 -10.22 22.91
CA ILE A 64 12.13 -11.30 22.34
C ILE A 64 13.01 -12.38 21.68
N PHE A 65 14.14 -11.97 21.10
CA PHE A 65 15.06 -12.82 20.35
C PHE A 65 16.44 -12.92 21.02
N ASP A 66 16.51 -12.71 22.33
CA ASP A 66 17.78 -12.87 23.03
C ASP A 66 18.27 -14.32 22.92
N ALA A 67 19.59 -14.48 22.68
CA ALA A 67 20.23 -15.75 22.30
C ALA A 67 19.60 -16.48 21.09
N CYS A 68 19.01 -15.74 20.13
CA CYS A 68 18.69 -16.24 18.79
C CYS A 68 19.82 -15.92 17.81
N ASP A 69 20.96 -16.60 17.95
CA ASP A 69 22.18 -16.26 17.23
C ASP A 69 22.05 -16.41 15.70
N ASP A 70 21.37 -17.47 15.24
CA ASP A 70 21.21 -17.75 13.81
C ASP A 70 20.10 -16.93 13.11
N LEU A 71 19.36 -16.07 13.85
CA LEU A 71 18.26 -15.29 13.29
C LEU A 71 18.80 -14.23 12.33
N THR A 72 18.60 -14.48 11.04
CA THR A 72 19.24 -13.71 9.95
C THR A 72 18.22 -13.22 8.93
N THR A 73 17.07 -13.89 8.83
CA THR A 73 16.06 -13.60 7.82
C THR A 73 14.73 -13.21 8.46
N VAL A 74 14.17 -12.11 8.00
CA VAL A 74 12.82 -11.67 8.34
C VAL A 74 11.99 -11.51 7.09
N ASP A 75 10.85 -12.19 7.09
CA ASP A 75 9.87 -12.11 6.03
C ASP A 75 8.59 -11.43 6.53
N LEU A 76 7.82 -10.90 5.59
CA LEU A 76 6.46 -10.45 5.86
C LEU A 76 5.48 -11.59 5.66
N VAL A 77 4.69 -11.89 6.68
CA VAL A 77 3.45 -12.67 6.51
C VAL A 77 2.45 -11.72 5.88
N GLY A 78 2.42 -11.72 4.55
CA GLY A 78 1.48 -10.92 3.81
C GLY A 78 0.05 -11.43 3.97
N ASP A 79 -0.86 -10.55 4.34
CA ASP A 79 -2.17 -10.59 3.71
C ASP A 79 -1.97 -10.61 2.19
N GLU A 80 -2.81 -11.32 1.43
CA GLU A 80 -2.73 -11.31 -0.05
C GLU A 80 -2.63 -9.86 -0.56
N TRP A 81 -3.29 -8.95 0.14
CA TRP A 81 -3.20 -7.51 -0.06
C TRP A 81 -1.78 -6.94 0.01
N ILE A 82 -0.89 -7.31 0.94
CA ILE A 82 0.44 -6.65 1.07
C ILE A 82 1.33 -7.02 -0.12
N HIS A 83 1.47 -8.31 -0.44
CA HIS A 83 2.21 -8.74 -1.63
C HIS A 83 1.57 -8.23 -2.91
N LYS A 84 0.23 -8.24 -2.99
CA LYS A 84 -0.51 -7.64 -4.11
C LYS A 84 -0.25 -6.15 -4.19
N THR A 85 -0.27 -5.42 -3.08
CA THR A 85 -0.02 -3.97 -3.04
C THR A 85 1.39 -3.67 -3.50
N ILE A 86 2.41 -4.31 -2.92
CA ILE A 86 3.81 -4.11 -3.33
C ILE A 86 3.99 -4.44 -4.81
N SER A 87 3.37 -5.51 -5.30
CA SER A 87 3.42 -5.92 -6.71
C SER A 87 2.60 -5.01 -7.64
N SER A 88 1.49 -4.44 -7.15
CA SER A 88 0.55 -3.61 -7.91
C SER A 88 0.83 -2.13 -7.82
N LEU A 89 1.83 -1.69 -7.02
CA LEU A 89 2.28 -0.29 -7.02
C LEU A 89 2.73 0.05 -8.45
N LEU A 90 1.89 0.79 -9.15
CA LEU A 90 2.05 1.16 -10.56
C LEU A 90 3.34 1.97 -10.81
N LEU A 91 3.90 2.57 -9.76
CA LEU A 91 5.14 3.30 -9.79
C LEU A 91 6.31 2.39 -9.40
N GLU A 92 7.10 2.01 -10.41
CA GLU A 92 8.33 1.22 -10.26
C GLU A 92 9.26 1.78 -9.18
N ARG A 93 9.36 3.11 -9.09
CA ARG A 93 10.14 3.78 -8.05
C ARG A 93 9.71 3.38 -6.63
N TRP A 94 8.43 3.20 -6.37
CA TRP A 94 7.91 2.89 -5.04
C TRP A 94 8.11 1.42 -4.69
N ARG A 95 7.84 0.52 -5.63
CA ARG A 95 8.14 -0.90 -5.49
C ARG A 95 9.61 -1.12 -5.15
N ASN A 96 10.51 -0.43 -5.84
CA ASN A 96 11.94 -0.53 -5.60
C ASN A 96 12.32 -0.06 -4.18
N VAL A 97 11.73 1.05 -3.70
CA VAL A 97 11.97 1.53 -2.32
C VAL A 97 11.48 0.54 -1.27
N MET A 98 10.33 -0.12 -1.50
CA MET A 98 9.80 -1.12 -0.57
C MET A 98 10.68 -2.37 -0.52
N ASN A 99 11.10 -2.88 -1.68
CA ASN A 99 12.02 -4.02 -1.77
C ASN A 99 13.36 -3.70 -1.11
N GLN A 100 13.91 -2.51 -1.33
CA GLN A 100 15.14 -2.05 -0.67
C GLN A 100 15.05 -2.08 0.86
N LYS A 101 13.87 -1.79 1.45
CA LYS A 101 13.70 -1.90 2.91
C LYS A 101 13.70 -3.35 3.40
N ILE A 102 13.10 -4.26 2.62
CA ILE A 102 13.12 -5.70 2.93
C ILE A 102 14.55 -6.23 2.83
N ASP A 103 15.26 -5.84 1.76
CA ASP A 103 16.66 -6.23 1.57
C ASP A 103 17.56 -5.66 2.69
N TYR A 104 17.31 -4.42 3.11
CA TYR A 104 18.06 -3.77 4.18
C TYR A 104 17.98 -4.54 5.50
N ILE A 105 16.79 -4.92 5.97
CA ILE A 105 16.69 -5.66 7.24
C ILE A 105 17.42 -7.01 7.15
N ASN A 106 17.32 -7.71 6.02
CA ASN A 106 17.96 -9.02 5.83
C ASN A 106 19.49 -8.91 5.66
N GLN A 107 20.03 -7.74 5.32
CA GLN A 107 21.46 -7.46 5.31
C GLN A 107 22.00 -7.03 6.69
N THR A 108 21.18 -6.32 7.46
CA THR A 108 21.57 -5.78 8.77
C THR A 108 21.43 -6.81 9.89
N LEU A 109 20.32 -7.55 9.92
CA LEU A 109 19.98 -8.48 10.99
C LEU A 109 21.04 -9.55 11.31
N PRO A 110 21.74 -10.15 10.32
CA PRO A 110 22.84 -11.08 10.61
C PRO A 110 24.00 -10.48 11.41
N ASN A 111 24.17 -9.16 11.33
CA ASN A 111 25.24 -8.43 12.01
C ASN A 111 24.73 -7.74 13.30
N THR A 112 23.44 -7.80 13.57
CA THR A 112 22.82 -7.25 14.79
C THR A 112 23.02 -8.20 15.95
N ILE A 113 23.48 -7.68 17.10
CA ILE A 113 23.61 -8.49 18.31
C ILE A 113 22.23 -9.02 18.75
N PRO A 114 22.13 -10.24 19.30
CA PRO A 114 20.84 -10.88 19.60
C PRO A 114 19.87 -10.01 20.41
N SER A 115 20.38 -9.29 21.40
CA SER A 115 19.58 -8.39 22.24
C SER A 115 18.91 -7.26 21.45
N GLU A 116 19.54 -6.77 20.38
CA GLU A 116 19.03 -5.65 19.55
C GLU A 116 18.16 -6.11 18.37
N LYS A 117 18.12 -7.41 18.06
CA LYS A 117 17.36 -7.94 16.90
C LYS A 117 15.88 -7.56 16.97
N ALA A 118 15.27 -7.60 18.15
CA ALA A 118 13.87 -7.21 18.31
C ALA A 118 13.63 -5.73 17.96
N ASP A 119 14.54 -4.84 18.39
CA ASP A 119 14.45 -3.40 18.13
C ASP A 119 14.68 -3.08 16.65
N GLU A 120 15.64 -3.73 16.01
CA GLU A 120 15.93 -3.54 14.59
C GLU A 120 14.75 -3.97 13.71
N ILE A 121 14.14 -5.13 14.02
CA ILE A 121 12.94 -5.59 13.32
C ILE A 121 11.77 -4.62 13.58
N GLN A 122 11.59 -4.16 14.82
CA GLN A 122 10.53 -3.22 15.17
C GLN A 122 10.67 -1.88 14.42
N TYR A 123 11.90 -1.38 14.32
CA TYR A 123 12.24 -0.18 13.57
C TYR A 123 11.95 -0.36 12.09
N TRP A 124 12.38 -1.49 11.51
CA TRP A 124 12.09 -1.84 10.14
C TRP A 124 10.58 -1.88 9.84
N ILE A 125 9.77 -2.54 10.68
CA ILE A 125 8.31 -2.59 10.51
C ILE A 125 7.71 -1.18 10.46
N ARG A 126 8.08 -0.31 11.42
CA ARG A 126 7.60 1.08 11.46
C ARG A 126 7.99 1.84 10.20
N SER A 127 9.26 1.71 9.80
CA SER A 127 9.79 2.31 8.59
C SER A 127 9.00 1.87 7.34
N VAL A 128 8.65 0.59 7.22
CA VAL A 128 7.83 0.06 6.13
C VAL A 128 6.40 0.62 6.18
N ILE A 129 5.76 0.64 7.35
CA ILE A 129 4.40 1.19 7.56
C ILE A 129 4.34 2.68 7.21
N ASP A 130 5.26 3.49 7.73
CA ASP A 130 5.32 4.93 7.47
C ASP A 130 5.45 5.22 5.98
N LYS A 131 6.24 4.37 5.29
CA LYS A 131 6.45 4.52 3.86
C LYS A 131 5.21 4.16 3.05
N LEU A 132 4.51 3.09 3.43
CA LEU A 132 3.21 2.74 2.85
C LEU A 132 2.20 3.87 3.07
N GLU A 133 2.13 4.43 4.26
CA GLU A 133 1.16 5.47 4.59
C GLU A 133 1.45 6.77 3.82
N HIS A 134 2.72 7.18 3.77
CA HIS A 134 3.17 8.28 2.93
C HIS A 134 2.75 8.09 1.46
N TYR A 135 2.90 6.88 0.92
CA TYR A 135 2.51 6.59 -0.46
C TYR A 135 1.02 6.59 -0.70
N LYS A 136 0.22 6.07 0.24
CA LYS A 136 -1.25 6.17 0.15
C LYS A 136 -1.67 7.64 0.07
N VAL A 137 -1.10 8.48 0.93
CA VAL A 137 -1.40 9.92 0.94
C VAL A 137 -1.01 10.57 -0.39
N GLU A 138 0.19 10.29 -0.89
CA GLU A 138 0.67 10.87 -2.15
C GLU A 138 -0.14 10.41 -3.36
N HIS A 139 -0.49 9.13 -3.44
CA HIS A 139 -1.35 8.61 -4.50
C HIS A 139 -2.73 9.24 -4.47
N ASN A 140 -3.33 9.36 -3.28
CA ASN A 140 -4.62 10.03 -3.10
C ASN A 140 -4.57 11.52 -3.47
N ARG A 141 -3.43 12.19 -3.27
CA ARG A 141 -3.21 13.58 -3.68
C ARG A 141 -3.19 13.69 -5.21
N LEU A 142 -2.37 12.87 -5.89
CA LEU A 142 -2.27 12.87 -7.35
C LEU A 142 -3.61 12.55 -8.01
N LEU A 143 -4.33 11.55 -7.52
CA LEU A 143 -5.66 11.20 -8.02
C LEU A 143 -6.65 12.37 -7.92
N LYS A 144 -6.62 13.12 -6.82
CA LYS A 144 -7.46 14.31 -6.66
C LYS A 144 -7.06 15.41 -7.65
N GLU A 145 -5.77 15.66 -7.82
CA GLU A 145 -5.27 16.65 -8.77
C GLU A 145 -5.69 16.31 -10.20
N ASP A 146 -5.45 15.08 -10.65
CA ASP A 146 -5.84 14.61 -11.98
C ASP A 146 -7.35 14.70 -12.21
N MET A 147 -8.16 14.35 -11.19
CA MET A 147 -9.61 14.46 -11.28
C MET A 147 -10.07 15.91 -11.43
N THR A 148 -9.47 16.85 -10.68
CA THR A 148 -9.79 18.28 -10.82
C THR A 148 -9.40 18.83 -12.20
N GLN A 149 -8.26 18.41 -12.75
CA GLN A 149 -7.84 18.81 -14.09
C GLN A 149 -8.79 18.27 -15.16
N LEU A 150 -9.23 17.02 -15.01
CA LEU A 150 -10.22 16.41 -15.89
C LEU A 150 -11.56 17.17 -15.84
N GLU A 151 -12.04 17.50 -14.64
CA GLU A 151 -13.26 18.29 -14.47
C GLU A 151 -13.15 19.67 -15.12
N LEU A 152 -12.04 20.38 -14.93
CA LEU A 152 -11.79 21.68 -15.57
C LEU A 152 -11.76 21.57 -17.10
N ALA A 153 -11.13 20.53 -17.64
CA ALA A 153 -11.10 20.28 -19.08
C ALA A 153 -12.51 20.00 -19.64
N LEU A 154 -13.33 19.22 -18.92
CA LEU A 154 -14.73 18.96 -19.29
C LEU A 154 -15.59 20.23 -19.25
N TRP A 155 -15.38 21.11 -18.26
CA TRP A 155 -16.07 22.40 -18.20
C TRP A 155 -15.68 23.32 -19.36
N LYS A 156 -14.39 23.40 -19.71
CA LYS A 156 -13.91 24.17 -20.88
C LYS A 156 -14.54 23.67 -22.18
N ALA A 157 -14.51 22.36 -22.43
CA ALA A 157 -15.14 21.77 -23.62
C ALA A 157 -16.64 22.10 -23.72
N LYS A 158 -17.38 22.07 -22.59
CA LYS A 158 -18.80 22.47 -22.57
C LYS A 158 -19.03 23.97 -22.83
N LEU A 159 -18.08 24.82 -22.46
CA LEU A 159 -18.16 26.26 -22.76
C LEU A 159 -17.92 26.50 -24.25
N ASP A 160 -16.90 25.86 -24.82
CA ASP A 160 -16.55 25.94 -26.23
C ASP A 160 -17.72 25.45 -27.11
N GLU A 161 -18.37 24.34 -26.74
CA GLU A 161 -19.58 23.86 -27.41
C GLU A 161 -20.72 24.90 -27.40
N LYS A 162 -20.93 25.62 -26.29
CA LYS A 162 -21.98 26.65 -26.19
C LYS A 162 -21.65 27.91 -27.00
N GLU A 163 -20.39 28.29 -27.08
CA GLU A 163 -19.95 29.41 -27.90
C GLU A 163 -20.11 29.11 -29.39
N GLU A 164 -19.69 27.92 -29.83
CA GLU A 164 -19.91 27.44 -31.21
C GLU A 164 -21.40 27.41 -31.55
N ASP A 165 -22.26 26.89 -30.65
CA ASP A 165 -23.71 26.82 -30.85
C ASP A 165 -24.34 28.22 -30.96
N SER A 166 -23.80 29.19 -30.22
CA SER A 166 -24.24 30.59 -30.23
C SER A 166 -23.78 31.31 -31.50
N GLN A 167 -22.53 31.06 -31.95
CA GLN A 167 -22.00 31.58 -33.21
C GLN A 167 -22.73 30.99 -34.42
N LEU A 168 -23.01 29.69 -34.43
CA LEU A 168 -23.81 29.01 -35.45
C LEU A 168 -25.25 29.58 -35.51
N LYS A 169 -25.87 29.85 -34.36
CA LYS A 169 -27.19 30.53 -34.32
C LYS A 169 -27.14 31.96 -34.85
N LEU A 170 -26.06 32.69 -34.58
CA LEU A 170 -25.86 34.06 -35.09
C LEU A 170 -25.60 34.06 -36.61
N GLN A 171 -24.80 33.13 -37.09
CA GLN A 171 -24.53 32.92 -38.52
C GLN A 171 -25.77 32.41 -39.27
N ALA A 172 -26.55 31.48 -38.71
CA ALA A 172 -27.82 31.03 -39.30
C ALA A 172 -28.92 32.12 -39.29
N LYS A 173 -28.89 33.04 -38.32
CA LYS A 173 -29.75 34.25 -38.35
C LYS A 173 -29.33 35.23 -39.45
N ARG A 174 -28.02 35.33 -39.74
CA ARG A 174 -27.47 36.12 -40.87
C ARG A 174 -27.71 35.43 -42.21
N ALA A 175 -27.62 34.12 -42.25
CA ALA A 175 -27.90 33.24 -43.38
C ALA A 175 -29.33 32.70 -43.28
N LYS A 176 -30.33 33.57 -43.38
CA LYS A 176 -31.70 33.14 -43.66
C LYS A 176 -31.82 32.68 -45.12
N VAL A 177 -31.18 31.56 -45.48
CA VAL A 177 -31.62 30.62 -46.53
C VAL A 177 -31.09 29.24 -46.13
N ASP A 178 -32.02 28.30 -45.89
CA ASP A 178 -31.86 26.84 -45.79
C ASP A 178 -31.09 26.24 -44.59
N VAL A 179 -31.68 26.35 -43.39
CA VAL A 179 -31.15 25.83 -42.10
C VAL A 179 -31.60 24.38 -41.80
N GLU A 180 -32.40 23.78 -42.68
CA GLU A 180 -33.08 22.50 -42.37
C GLU A 180 -32.29 21.26 -42.82
N SER A 181 -31.43 21.37 -43.84
CA SER A 181 -30.61 20.25 -44.33
C SER A 181 -29.38 19.95 -43.46
N MET A 182 -28.75 20.97 -42.86
CA MET A 182 -27.52 20.79 -42.05
C MET A 182 -27.75 20.17 -40.67
N ARG A 183 -28.99 20.15 -40.15
CA ARG A 183 -29.32 19.54 -38.84
C ARG A 183 -29.25 18.02 -38.84
N ARG A 184 -29.26 17.36 -40.01
CA ARG A 184 -29.27 15.89 -40.10
C ARG A 184 -27.87 15.25 -40.09
N GLU A 185 -26.80 15.96 -40.42
CA GLU A 185 -25.45 15.38 -40.50
C GLU A 185 -24.68 15.38 -39.17
N LYS A 186 -24.99 16.28 -38.22
CA LYS A 186 -24.29 16.34 -36.91
C LYS A 186 -24.78 15.34 -35.85
N ARG A 187 -25.60 14.35 -36.22
CA ARG A 187 -26.16 13.36 -35.27
C ARG A 187 -25.34 12.09 -35.08
N ILE A 188 -24.16 11.98 -35.67
CA ILE A 188 -23.28 10.82 -35.49
C ILE A 188 -22.05 11.29 -34.70
N MET A 189 -21.87 10.69 -33.52
CA MET A 189 -20.83 10.89 -32.52
C MET A 189 -21.00 12.05 -31.53
N SER A 190 -21.91 11.88 -30.56
CA SER A 190 -21.67 12.51 -29.26
C SER A 190 -20.57 11.72 -28.52
N GLY A 191 -19.41 12.33 -28.34
CA GLY A 191 -18.29 11.78 -27.55
C GLY A 191 -18.67 11.45 -26.10
N ALA A 192 -19.80 11.98 -25.62
CA ALA A 192 -20.37 11.70 -24.31
C ALA A 192 -20.71 10.22 -24.08
N SER A 193 -20.97 9.41 -25.12
CA SER A 193 -21.31 7.99 -24.95
C SER A 193 -20.09 7.08 -24.75
N ILE A 194 -18.91 7.49 -25.21
CA ILE A 194 -17.67 6.71 -25.12
C ILE A 194 -17.03 6.81 -23.72
N VAL A 195 -17.08 7.99 -23.11
CA VAL A 195 -16.46 8.24 -21.79
C VAL A 195 -17.21 7.54 -20.66
N VAL A 196 -18.54 7.46 -20.74
CA VAL A 196 -19.39 6.85 -19.71
C VAL A 196 -19.18 5.33 -19.62
N LYS A 197 -18.88 4.65 -20.74
CA LYS A 197 -18.71 3.19 -20.78
C LYS A 197 -17.41 2.71 -20.15
N ASN A 198 -16.35 3.53 -20.18
CA ASN A 198 -15.01 3.13 -19.73
C ASN A 198 -14.64 3.63 -18.33
N VAL A 199 -15.34 4.63 -17.79
CA VAL A 199 -14.98 5.25 -16.48
C VAL A 199 -15.86 4.74 -15.34
N LEU A 200 -17.13 4.42 -15.58
CA LEU A 200 -18.06 3.95 -14.55
C LEU A 200 -17.68 2.65 -13.81
N PRO A 201 -17.00 1.65 -14.43
CA PRO A 201 -16.58 0.45 -13.70
C PRO A 201 -15.59 0.74 -12.56
N PHE A 202 -14.80 1.82 -12.66
CA PHE A 202 -13.78 2.18 -11.67
C PHE A 202 -14.33 2.95 -10.46
N LEU A 203 -15.57 3.46 -10.55
CA LEU A 203 -16.25 4.17 -9.45
C LEU A 203 -17.01 3.25 -8.49
N LYS A 204 -17.12 1.94 -8.79
CA LYS A 204 -17.90 0.96 -8.00
C LYS A 204 -17.08 0.07 -7.06
N LEU A 205 -15.77 0.32 -6.91
CA LEU A 205 -14.87 -0.47 -6.06
C LEU A 205 -14.53 0.20 -4.72
N GLY A 206 -15.39 1.12 -4.26
CA GLY A 206 -15.33 1.69 -2.90
C GLY A 206 -15.99 0.80 -1.87
#